data_AF-A0A6I4P5G0-F1
#
_entry.id   AF-A0A6I4P5G0-F1
#
_cell.length_a   1.000
_cell.length_b   1.000
_cell.length_c   1.000
_cell.angle_alpha   90.00
_cell.angle_beta   90.00
_cell.angle_gamma   90.00
#
_symmetry.space_group_name_H-M   'P 1'
#
loop_
_entity.id
_entity.type
_entity.pdbx_description
1 polymer ?
#
loop_
_entity_poly.entity_id
_entity_poly.type
_entity_poly.pdbx_seq_one_letter_code
_entity_poly.pdbx_strand_id
1 'polypeptide(L)' 'MQRVVWFVIGVAAGFVVAHQVNRTDSGRAFFESVNAKADAFSRAVADGYHEREAELAGRD' A
#
# COMPACT_ATOMS: atom_id res chain seq x y z
N MET A 1 -6.78 -17.69 20.29
CA MET A 1 -7.05 -16.26 20.63
C MET A 1 -5.80 -15.46 20.96
N GLN A 2 -4.86 -15.97 21.77
CA GLN A 2 -3.66 -15.22 22.21
C GLN A 2 -2.79 -14.64 21.06
N ARG A 3 -2.62 -15.38 19.95
CA ARG A 3 -1.80 -14.92 18.81
C ARG A 3 -2.41 -13.72 18.07
N VAL A 4 -3.74 -13.69 17.98
CA VAL A 4 -4.46 -12.56 17.35
C VAL A 4 -4.33 -11.32 18.21
N VAL A 5 -4.39 -11.45 19.53
CA VAL A 5 -4.17 -10.32 20.46
C VAL A 5 -2.78 -9.74 20.28
N TRP A 6 -1.73 -10.58 20.22
CA TRP A 6 -0.37 -10.11 19.95
C TRP A 6 -0.20 -9.45 18.59
N PHE A 7 -0.87 -9.98 17.56
CA PHE A 7 -0.89 -9.35 16.25
C PHE A 7 -1.52 -7.96 16.30
N VAL A 8 -2.69 -7.81 16.92
CA VAL A 8 -3.37 -6.52 17.06
C VAL A 8 -2.52 -5.51 17.83
N ILE A 9 -1.85 -5.95 18.91
CA ILE A 9 -0.92 -5.11 19.67
C ILE A 9 0.22 -4.62 18.77
N GLY A 10 0.80 -5.50 17.95
CA GLY A 10 1.85 -5.13 17.00
C GLY A 10 1.38 -4.10 15.97
N VAL A 11 0.19 -4.30 15.39
CA VAL A 11 -0.40 -3.34 14.44
C VAL A 11 -0.65 -1.99 15.11
N ALA A 12 -1.24 -1.97 16.30
CA ALA A 12 -1.51 -0.74 17.05
C ALA A 12 -0.22 0.01 17.38
N ALA A 13 0.82 -0.70 17.85
CA ALA A 13 2.12 -0.12 18.14
C ALA A 13 2.76 0.50 16.88
N GLY A 14 2.70 -0.21 15.75
CA GLY A 14 3.19 0.30 14.47
C GLY A 14 2.47 1.59 14.03
N PHE A 15 1.16 1.65 14.21
CA PHE A 15 0.36 2.85 13.91
C PHE A 15 0.78 4.06 14.74
N VAL A 16 1.03 3.86 16.05
CA VAL A 16 1.51 4.94 16.92
C VAL A 16 2.86 5.48 16.44
N VAL A 17 3.79 4.60 16.07
CA VAL A 17 5.08 5.00 15.52
C VAL A 17 4.91 5.76 14.21
N ALA A 18 4.13 5.23 13.27
CA ALA A 18 3.87 5.88 11.99
C ALA A 18 3.24 7.27 12.15
N HIS A 19 2.30 7.43 13.09
CA HIS A 19 1.68 8.72 13.41
C HIS A 19 2.69 9.74 13.92
N GLN A 20 3.63 9.31 14.77
CA GLN A 20 4.69 10.18 15.28
C GLN A 20 5.66 10.59 14.18
N VAL A 21 6.03 9.66 13.29
CA VAL A 21 6.87 9.97 12.13
C VAL A 21 6.15 10.95 11.20
N ASN A 22 4.87 10.76 10.91
CA ASN A 22 4.09 11.63 10.03
C ASN A 22 3.87 13.07 10.57
N ARG A 23 4.17 13.33 11.84
CA ARG A 23 4.15 14.68 12.42
C ARG A 23 5.39 15.50 12.05
N THR A 24 6.46 14.89 11.55
CA THR A 24 7.67 15.59 11.12
C THR A 24 7.64 15.84 9.61
N ASP A 25 8.33 16.89 9.16
CA ASP A 25 8.42 17.21 7.72
C ASP A 25 9.12 16.09 6.93
N SER A 26 10.17 15.51 7.50
CA SER A 26 10.89 14.37 6.90
C SER A 26 10.04 13.12 6.82
N GLY A 27 9.20 12.86 7.81
CA GLY A 27 8.28 11.72 7.81
C GLY A 27 7.17 11.88 6.79
N ARG A 28 6.62 13.08 6.63
CA ARG A 28 5.65 13.38 5.56
C ARG A 28 6.24 13.14 4.17
N ALA A 29 7.45 13.66 3.92
CA ALA A 29 8.14 13.45 2.65
C ALA A 29 8.41 11.96 2.37
N PHE A 30 8.77 11.19 3.41
CA PHE A 30 8.91 9.74 3.31
C PHE A 30 7.60 9.08 2.89
N PHE A 31 6.49 9.34 3.60
CA PHE A 31 5.20 8.74 3.29
C PHE A 31 4.65 9.18 1.93
N GLU A 32 4.90 10.41 1.49
CA GLU A 32 4.57 10.87 0.14
C GLU A 32 5.29 10.02 -0.93
N SER A 33 6.59 9.77 -0.73
CA SER A 33 7.36 8.91 -1.63
C SER A 33 6.86 7.46 -1.66
N VAL A 34 6.41 6.94 -0.52
CA VAL A 34 5.82 5.60 -0.42
C VAL A 34 4.48 5.56 -1.14
N ASN A 35 3.63 6.58 -0.94
CA ASN A 35 2.33 6.67 -1.59
C ASN A 35 2.47 6.74 -3.11
N ALA A 36 3.38 7.57 -3.62
CA ALA A 36 3.65 7.68 -5.05
C ALA A 36 4.07 6.33 -5.68
N LYS A 37 4.90 5.56 -4.97
CA LYS A 37 5.32 4.23 -5.42
C LYS A 37 4.19 3.21 -5.39
N ALA A 38 3.35 3.24 -4.34
CA ALA A 38 2.18 2.39 -4.24
C ALA A 38 1.20 2.65 -5.39
N ASP A 39 0.92 3.93 -5.68
CA ASP A 39 0.06 4.32 -6.80
C ASP A 39 0.64 3.86 -8.15
N ALA A 40 1.93 4.06 -8.38
CA ALA A 40 2.59 3.63 -9.61
C ALA A 40 2.53 2.10 -9.78
N PHE A 41 2.77 1.36 -8.69
CA PHE A 41 2.65 -0.08 -8.68
C PHE A 41 1.21 -0.53 -8.97
N SER A 42 0.21 0.04 -8.29
CA SER A 42 -1.19 -0.29 -8.49
C SER A 42 -1.66 -0.04 -9.93
N ARG A 43 -1.22 1.08 -10.53
CA ARG A 43 -1.50 1.37 -11.95
C ARG A 43 -0.85 0.34 -12.86
N ALA A 44 0.43 0.04 -12.68
CA ALA A 44 1.13 -0.95 -13.51
C ALA A 44 0.50 -2.35 -13.40
N VAL A 45 0.04 -2.73 -12.21
CA VAL A 45 -0.71 -3.97 -12.00
C VAL A 45 -2.05 -3.92 -12.75
N ALA A 46 -2.83 -2.85 -12.59
CA ALA A 46 -4.13 -2.71 -13.26
C ALA A 46 -4.00 -2.69 -14.80
N ASP A 47 -3.02 -1.96 -15.33
CA ASP A 47 -2.72 -1.92 -16.75
C ASP A 47 -2.38 -3.32 -17.27
N GLY A 48 -1.52 -4.06 -16.56
CA GLY A 48 -1.18 -5.44 -16.91
C GLY A 48 -2.35 -6.44 -16.84
N TYR A 49 -3.38 -6.18 -16.01
CA TYR A 49 -4.63 -6.95 -16.03
C TYR A 49 -5.53 -6.56 -17.21
N HIS A 50 -5.66 -5.27 -17.51
CA HIS A 50 -6.46 -4.79 -18.65
C HIS A 50 -5.87 -5.17 -20.01
N GLU A 51 -4.54 -5.24 -20.13
CA GLU A 51 -3.87 -5.72 -21.34
C GLU A 51 -4.23 -7.19 -21.64
N ARG A 52 -4.53 -7.98 -20.60
CA ARG A 52 -5.04 -9.35 -20.75
C ARG A 52 -6.54 -9.40 -21.07
N GLU A 53 -7.34 -8.50 -20.51
CA GLU A 53 -8.77 -8.40 -20.86
C GLU A 53 -8.97 -7.93 -22.31
N ALA A 54 -8.14 -7.01 -22.80
CA ALA A 54 -8.16 -6.56 -24.19
C ALA A 54 -7.69 -7.64 -25.18
N GLU A 55 -6.70 -8.47 -24.81
CA GLU A 55 -6.30 -9.64 -25.60
C GLU A 55 -7.39 -10.73 -25.62
N LEU A 56 -8.15 -10.90 -24.54
CA LEU A 56 -9.22 -11.90 -24.43
C LEU A 56 -10.54 -11.46 -25.10
N ALA A 57 -10.88 -10.17 -25.02
CA ALA A 57 -12.08 -9.61 -25.66
C ALA A 57 -11.94 -9.41 -27.18
N GLY A 58 -10.71 -9.45 -27.71
CA GLY A 58 -10.42 -9.37 -29.15
C GLY A 58 -10.43 -10.73 -29.87
N ARG A 59 -10.78 -11.82 -29.18
CA ARG A 59 -10.82 -13.18 -29.74
C ARG A 59 -12.25 -13.72 -29.77
N ASP A 60 -13.15 -12.99 -30.43
CA ASP A 60 -14.48 -13.46 -30.88
C ASP A 60 -14.72 -13.02 -32.34
#